data_AF-A0A086PQT4-F1
#
_entry.id   AF-A0A086PQT4-F1
#
_cell.length_a   1.000
_cell.length_b   1.000
_cell.length_c   1.000
_cell.angle_alpha   90.00
_cell.angle_beta   90.00
_cell.angle_gamma   90.00
#
_symmetry.space_group_name_H-M   'P 1'
#
loop_
_entity.id
_entity.type
_entity.pdbx_description
1 polymer ?
#
loop_
_entity_poly.entity_id
_entity_poly.type
_entity_poly.pdbx_seq_one_letter_code
_entity_poly.pdbx_strand_id
1 'polypeptide(L)'
;MALQPRHRWMVSQVVAAFKLENEEAAVEFAFRGRFSPKIEKFLSGASRRQHLLFSFHQGNATPSSPGALNSDVGLDAKLICTDGAESGLQSRSIYFLKTTQRGKAVNLNVASDGEVIFGEIAAAPLASLDVALTGLFLPIVEKFNEKEWYIK
;
A
#
# COMPACT_ATOMS: atom_id res chain seq x y z
N MET A 1 12.10 9.28 -14.13
CA MET A 1 12.84 8.04 -13.83
C MET A 1 12.17 6.86 -14.51
N ALA A 2 12.93 5.89 -15.01
CA ALA A 2 12.36 4.67 -15.57
C ALA A 2 11.92 3.73 -14.43
N LEU A 3 10.68 3.26 -14.47
CA LEU A 3 10.19 2.30 -13.48
C LEU A 3 10.88 0.94 -13.69
N GLN A 4 11.39 0.35 -12.62
CA GLN A 4 11.93 -1.01 -12.63
C GLN A 4 10.83 -2.05 -12.37
N PRO A 5 11.07 -3.36 -12.60
CA PRO A 5 10.07 -4.40 -12.37
C PRO A 5 9.36 -4.32 -11.02
N ARG A 6 10.09 -4.03 -9.92
CA ARG A 6 9.48 -3.82 -8.60
C ARG A 6 8.46 -2.69 -8.56
N HIS A 7 8.80 -1.55 -9.16
CA HIS A 7 7.93 -0.38 -9.22
C HIS A 7 6.64 -0.68 -9.98
N ARG A 8 6.76 -1.35 -11.14
CA ARG A 8 5.59 -1.73 -11.95
C ARG A 8 4.67 -2.69 -11.20
N TRP A 9 5.25 -3.65 -10.46
CA TRP A 9 4.48 -4.52 -9.59
C TRP A 9 3.77 -3.75 -8.49
N MET A 10 4.44 -2.80 -7.82
CA MET A 10 3.77 -1.95 -6.83
C MET A 10 2.62 -1.15 -7.46
N VAL A 11 2.81 -0.55 -8.64
CA VAL A 11 1.73 0.14 -9.38
C VAL A 11 0.55 -0.80 -9.62
N SER A 12 0.78 -2.02 -10.11
CA SER A 12 -0.31 -2.95 -10.40
C SER A 12 -1.09 -3.34 -9.14
N GLN A 13 -0.42 -3.45 -7.98
CA GLN A 13 -1.10 -3.66 -6.70
C GLN A 13 -1.95 -2.45 -6.30
N VAL A 14 -1.44 -1.21 -6.46
CA VAL A 14 -2.21 0.02 -6.19
C VAL A 14 -3.44 0.10 -7.08
N VAL A 15 -3.26 -0.15 -8.39
CA VAL A 15 -4.32 -0.11 -9.39
C VAL A 15 -5.41 -1.14 -9.06
N ALA A 16 -5.02 -2.38 -8.81
CA ALA A 16 -5.97 -3.45 -8.51
C ALA A 16 -6.71 -3.22 -7.19
N ALA A 17 -6.01 -2.79 -6.13
CA ALA A 17 -6.62 -2.61 -4.81
C ALA A 17 -7.67 -1.50 -4.80
N PHE A 18 -7.42 -0.41 -5.52
CA PHE A 18 -8.32 0.75 -5.60
C PHE A 18 -9.23 0.75 -6.83
N LYS A 19 -9.18 -0.28 -7.67
CA LYS A 19 -9.99 -0.41 -8.91
C LYS A 19 -9.78 0.78 -9.86
N LEU A 20 -8.51 1.09 -10.12
CA LEU A 20 -8.06 2.22 -10.93
C LEU A 20 -7.55 1.77 -12.30
N GLU A 21 -8.10 0.70 -12.87
CA GLU A 21 -7.62 0.10 -14.13
C GLU A 21 -7.62 1.11 -15.28
N ASN A 22 -8.61 2.00 -15.30
CA ASN A 22 -8.71 3.08 -16.30
C ASN A 22 -7.74 4.25 -16.03
N GLU A 23 -7.11 4.30 -14.85
CA GLU A 23 -6.21 5.37 -14.41
C GLU A 23 -4.77 4.88 -14.20
N GLU A 24 -4.42 3.66 -14.67
CA GLU A 24 -3.09 3.06 -14.47
C GLU A 24 -1.95 3.98 -14.93
N ALA A 25 -2.09 4.62 -16.10
CA ALA A 25 -1.09 5.56 -16.61
C ALA A 25 -0.87 6.76 -15.67
N ALA A 26 -1.93 7.24 -15.02
CA ALA A 26 -1.85 8.32 -14.05
C ALA A 26 -1.22 7.85 -12.73
N VAL A 27 -1.49 6.62 -12.29
CA VAL A 27 -0.81 6.00 -11.14
C VAL A 27 0.70 5.85 -11.43
N GLU A 28 1.07 5.34 -12.60
CA GLU A 28 2.49 5.25 -12.98
C GLU A 28 3.16 6.63 -13.05
N PHE A 29 2.46 7.65 -13.57
CA PHE A 29 2.96 9.01 -13.61
C PHE A 29 3.22 9.55 -12.20
N ALA A 30 2.30 9.31 -11.26
CA ALA A 30 2.48 9.67 -9.85
C ALA A 30 3.69 8.95 -9.20
N PHE A 31 3.91 7.68 -9.54
CA PHE A 31 5.09 6.91 -9.11
C PHE A 31 6.40 7.51 -9.64
N ARG A 32 6.42 7.96 -10.90
CA ARG A 32 7.60 8.62 -11.51
C ARG A 32 7.84 10.04 -10.99
N GLY A 33 6.78 10.71 -10.55
CA GLY A 33 6.79 12.09 -10.08
C GLY A 33 6.68 12.17 -8.56
N ARG A 34 5.54 12.65 -8.08
CA ARG A 34 5.30 13.04 -6.68
C ARG A 34 5.59 11.98 -5.62
N PHE A 35 5.41 10.69 -5.93
CA PHE A 35 5.66 9.61 -4.96
C PHE A 35 7.09 9.09 -4.98
N SER A 36 7.86 9.39 -6.03
CA SER A 36 9.22 8.89 -6.21
C SER A 36 10.10 9.10 -4.97
N PRO A 37 10.17 10.29 -4.33
CA PRO A 37 11.03 10.48 -3.17
C PRO A 37 10.71 9.54 -1.99
N LYS A 38 9.43 9.28 -1.73
CA LYS A 38 8.98 8.38 -0.66
C LYS A 38 9.25 6.91 -1.03
N ILE A 39 8.97 6.53 -2.27
CA ILE A 39 9.19 5.18 -2.80
C ILE A 39 10.69 4.84 -2.82
N GLU A 40 11.54 5.70 -3.39
CA GLU A 40 12.98 5.46 -3.46
C GLU A 40 13.61 5.37 -2.07
N LYS A 41 13.18 6.21 -1.13
CA LYS A 41 13.64 6.15 0.27
C LYS A 41 13.24 4.84 0.93
N PHE A 42 12.05 4.33 0.64
CA PHE A 42 11.57 3.03 1.12
C PHE A 42 12.39 1.87 0.52
N LEU A 43 12.54 1.84 -0.80
CA LEU A 43 13.18 0.74 -1.53
C LEU A 43 14.70 0.68 -1.35
N SER A 44 15.38 1.82 -1.26
CA SER A 44 16.82 1.90 -0.99
C SER A 44 17.20 1.51 0.44
N GLY A 45 16.23 1.46 1.36
CA GLY A 45 16.46 1.23 2.77
C GLY A 45 16.90 2.47 3.57
N ALA A 46 16.95 3.65 2.94
CA ALA A 46 17.21 4.92 3.60
C ALA A 46 16.07 5.38 4.54
N SER A 47 14.87 4.80 4.40
CA SER A 47 13.75 5.05 5.31
C SER A 47 13.98 4.43 6.68
N ARG A 48 13.66 5.19 7.74
CA ARG A 48 13.57 4.64 9.11
C ARG A 48 12.41 3.65 9.26
N ARG A 49 11.38 3.78 8.42
CA ARG A 49 10.20 2.92 8.41
C ARG A 49 10.34 1.84 7.35
N GLN A 50 9.84 0.66 7.70
CA GLN A 50 9.83 -0.53 6.84
C GLN A 50 8.52 -0.66 6.08
N HIS A 51 7.63 0.34 6.12
CA HIS A 51 6.36 0.32 5.40
C HIS A 51 6.13 1.60 4.61
N LEU A 52 5.31 1.48 3.57
CA LEU A 52 4.78 2.57 2.77
C LEU A 52 3.27 2.35 2.59
N LEU A 53 2.47 3.37 2.82
CA LEU A 53 1.02 3.32 2.77
C LEU A 53 0.51 4.11 1.57
N PHE A 54 -0.52 3.58 0.93
CA PHE A 54 -1.33 4.31 -0.03
C PHE A 54 -2.78 4.35 0.43
N SER A 55 -3.43 5.50 0.29
CA SER A 55 -4.84 5.68 0.58
C SER A 55 -5.51 6.35 -0.60
N PHE A 56 -6.73 5.95 -0.92
CA PHE A 56 -7.51 6.55 -1.99
C PHE A 56 -8.82 7.10 -1.44
N HIS A 57 -8.97 8.42 -1.50
CA HIS A 57 -10.21 9.10 -1.19
C HIS A 57 -11.02 9.21 -2.47
N GLN A 58 -11.97 8.30 -2.64
CA GLN A 58 -13.04 8.52 -3.60
C GLN A 58 -13.88 9.66 -3.03
N GLY A 59 -13.63 10.89 -3.49
CA GLY A 59 -14.39 12.05 -3.06
C GLY A 59 -15.87 11.69 -3.09
N ASN A 60 -16.56 11.86 -1.96
CA ASN A 60 -17.99 11.61 -1.91
C ASN A 60 -18.61 12.33 -3.10
N ALA A 61 -19.28 11.58 -3.97
CA ALA A 61 -20.29 12.15 -4.84
C ALA A 61 -21.45 12.63 -3.95
N THR A 62 -21.23 13.67 -3.15
CA THR A 62 -22.34 14.55 -2.79
C THR A 62 -22.87 15.09 -4.11
N PRO A 63 -24.17 14.94 -4.42
CA PRO A 63 -24.73 15.60 -5.58
C PRO A 63 -24.64 17.10 -5.32
N SER A 64 -23.56 17.72 -5.79
CA SER A 64 -23.44 19.16 -5.89
C SER A 64 -24.66 19.64 -6.68
N SER A 65 -25.35 20.66 -6.15
CA SER A 65 -26.54 21.26 -6.73
C SER A 65 -26.46 21.39 -8.27
N PRO A 66 -27.61 21.25 -8.98
CA PRO A 66 -27.63 21.31 -10.43
C PRO A 66 -27.06 22.65 -10.91
N GLY A 67 -25.86 22.60 -11.50
CA GLY A 67 -25.15 23.78 -12.01
C GLY A 67 -23.68 23.91 -11.60
N ALA A 68 -23.20 23.15 -10.61
CA ALA A 68 -21.77 23.07 -10.35
C ALA A 68 -21.12 22.14 -11.38
N LEU A 69 -20.28 22.70 -12.27
CA LEU A 69 -19.34 21.91 -13.05
C LEU A 69 -18.49 21.12 -12.07
N ASN A 70 -18.78 19.82 -11.93
CA ASN A 70 -17.91 18.88 -11.23
C ASN A 70 -16.61 18.81 -12.04
N SER A 71 -15.69 19.75 -11.81
CA SER A 71 -14.35 19.63 -12.32
C SER A 71 -13.80 18.32 -11.78
N ASP A 72 -13.50 17.38 -12.67
CA ASP A 72 -12.82 16.13 -12.36
C ASP A 72 -11.63 16.43 -11.44
N VAL A 73 -11.83 16.21 -10.15
CA VAL A 73 -10.77 16.24 -9.17
C VAL A 73 -9.89 15.04 -9.55
N GLY A 74 -8.81 15.32 -10.29
CA GLY A 74 -7.93 14.31 -10.84
C GLY A 74 -7.36 13.39 -9.77
N LEU A 75 -6.84 12.23 -10.19
CA LEU A 75 -6.17 11.24 -9.32
C LEU A 75 -5.23 11.87 -8.29
N ASP A 76 -4.62 13.01 -8.65
CA ASP A 76 -3.71 13.78 -7.81
C ASP A 76 -4.30 14.24 -6.46
N ALA A 77 -5.58 14.57 -6.39
CA ALA A 77 -6.21 14.97 -5.12
C ALA A 77 -6.80 13.79 -4.33
N LYS A 78 -6.82 12.58 -4.90
CA LYS A 78 -7.51 11.41 -4.34
C LYS A 78 -6.54 10.33 -3.84
N LEU A 79 -5.46 10.07 -4.57
CA LEU A 79 -4.45 9.07 -4.21
C LEU A 79 -3.33 9.71 -3.39
N ILE A 80 -3.07 9.18 -2.21
CA ILE A 80 -2.08 9.68 -1.25
C ILE A 80 -1.06 8.58 -0.98
N CYS A 81 0.23 8.95 -0.93
CA CYS A 81 1.34 8.09 -0.52
C CYS A 81 1.99 8.65 0.75
N THR A 82 2.01 7.86 1.82
CA THR A 82 2.52 8.27 3.13
C THR A 82 3.31 7.14 3.76
N ASP A 83 4.30 7.46 4.58
CA ASP A 83 4.96 6.49 5.44
C ASP A 83 4.26 6.37 6.81
N GLY A 84 3.13 7.07 7.02
CA GLY A 84 2.41 7.16 8.29
C GLY A 84 2.89 8.29 9.22
N ALA A 85 3.67 9.26 8.71
CA ALA A 85 4.12 10.41 9.51
C ALA A 85 3.09 11.54 9.50
N GLU A 86 2.38 11.64 8.39
CA GLU A 86 1.24 12.52 8.17
C GLU A 86 0.00 11.80 8.75
N SER A 87 -0.91 12.55 9.37
CA SER A 87 -2.03 12.09 10.23
C SER A 87 -2.84 10.88 9.72
N GLY A 88 -3.54 10.23 10.65
CA GLY A 88 -4.09 8.86 10.56
C GLY A 88 -4.95 8.48 9.35
N LEU A 89 -5.10 7.15 9.19
CA LEU A 89 -5.84 6.48 8.12
C LEU A 89 -7.34 6.80 8.23
N GLN A 90 -7.86 7.62 7.31
CA GLN A 90 -9.28 8.00 7.25
C GLN A 90 -10.12 7.13 6.30
N SER A 91 -9.47 6.25 5.52
CA SER A 91 -10.13 5.40 4.53
C SER A 91 -9.48 4.01 4.48
N ARG A 92 -10.04 3.11 3.64
CA ARG A 92 -9.32 1.91 3.21
C ARG A 92 -7.97 2.32 2.63
N SER A 93 -6.94 1.55 2.98
CA SER A 93 -5.58 1.81 2.57
C SER A 93 -4.89 0.50 2.23
N ILE A 94 -3.79 0.59 1.53
CA ILE A 94 -2.89 -0.53 1.27
C ILE A 94 -1.51 -0.21 1.79
N TYR A 95 -0.73 -1.24 2.07
CA TYR A 95 0.64 -1.10 2.49
C TYR A 95 1.57 -1.98 1.68
N PHE A 96 2.79 -1.48 1.52
CA PHE A 96 3.95 -2.27 1.17
C PHE A 96 4.84 -2.37 2.40
N LEU A 97 5.19 -3.59 2.82
CA LEU A 97 6.06 -3.88 3.95
C LEU A 97 7.35 -4.49 3.42
N LYS A 98 8.48 -3.90 3.77
CA LYS A 98 9.79 -4.44 3.50
C LYS A 98 10.14 -5.49 4.56
N THR A 99 10.66 -6.63 4.12
CA THR A 99 11.09 -7.74 5.00
C THR A 99 12.61 -7.84 5.08
N THR A 100 13.33 -7.14 4.21
CA THR A 100 14.80 -7.06 4.29
C THR A 100 15.23 -6.29 5.53
N GLN A 101 16.44 -6.57 5.99
CA GLN A 101 17.00 -5.91 7.16
C GLN A 101 16.97 -4.37 7.05
N ARG A 102 16.87 -3.68 8.19
CA ARG A 102 16.92 -2.22 8.23
C ARG A 102 18.20 -1.71 7.59
N GLY A 103 18.09 -0.64 6.79
CA GLY A 103 19.21 -0.11 5.99
C GLY A 103 19.53 -0.88 4.70
N LYS A 104 18.98 -2.09 4.50
CA LYS A 104 19.23 -2.87 3.27
C LYS A 104 18.25 -2.47 2.16
N ALA A 105 18.78 -2.28 0.95
CA ALA A 105 17.96 -2.06 -0.25
C ALA A 105 17.24 -3.35 -0.66
N VAL A 106 16.12 -3.21 -1.38
CA VAL A 106 15.43 -4.35 -2.02
C VAL A 106 15.91 -4.57 -3.45
N ASN A 107 15.72 -5.78 -3.95
CA ASN A 107 15.98 -6.12 -5.34
C ASN A 107 14.91 -5.53 -6.27
N LEU A 108 15.32 -4.55 -7.06
CA LEU A 108 14.43 -3.82 -7.96
C LEU A 108 14.16 -4.56 -9.28
N ASN A 109 14.99 -5.55 -9.62
CA ASN A 109 14.95 -6.27 -10.89
C ASN A 109 13.92 -7.41 -10.90
N VAL A 110 13.40 -7.79 -9.73
CA VAL A 110 12.36 -8.80 -9.58
C VAL A 110 11.06 -8.11 -9.18
N ALA A 111 9.93 -8.59 -9.70
CA ALA A 111 8.61 -8.03 -9.40
C ALA A 111 8.15 -8.37 -7.97
N SER A 112 8.24 -9.65 -7.58
CA SER A 112 7.92 -10.14 -6.25
C SER A 112 8.79 -11.35 -5.90
N ASP A 113 9.51 -11.26 -4.80
CA ASP A 113 10.46 -12.25 -4.25
C ASP A 113 10.39 -12.33 -2.72
N GLY A 114 9.33 -11.77 -2.13
CA GLY A 114 9.14 -11.71 -0.68
C GLY A 114 9.92 -10.60 0.04
N GLU A 115 10.82 -9.87 -0.63
CA GLU A 115 11.53 -8.72 -0.02
C GLU A 115 10.60 -7.52 0.25
N VAL A 116 9.51 -7.44 -0.50
CA VAL A 116 8.39 -6.51 -0.30
C VAL A 116 7.10 -7.31 -0.31
N ILE A 117 6.33 -7.22 0.77
CA ILE A 117 5.01 -7.79 0.93
C ILE A 117 3.98 -6.70 0.68
N PHE A 118 2.90 -7.05 0.00
CA PHE A 118 1.72 -6.20 -0.17
C PHE A 118 0.61 -6.66 0.79
N GLY A 119 -0.14 -5.71 1.34
CA GLY A 119 -1.36 -6.03 2.08
C GLY A 119 -2.31 -4.84 2.15
N GLU A 120 -3.50 -5.10 2.68
CA GLU A 120 -4.57 -4.11 2.78
C GLU A 120 -4.93 -3.83 4.25
N ILE A 121 -5.37 -2.60 4.50
CA ILE A 121 -5.96 -2.16 5.76
C ILE A 121 -7.41 -1.78 5.50
N ALA A 122 -8.32 -2.49 6.16
CA ALA A 122 -9.75 -2.21 6.08
C ALA A 122 -10.08 -0.82 6.65
N ALA A 123 -11.23 -0.27 6.26
CA ALA A 123 -11.72 1.02 6.76
C ALA A 123 -11.99 1.03 8.28
N ALA A 124 -12.21 -0.15 8.88
CA ALA A 124 -12.28 -0.35 10.33
C ALA A 124 -11.11 -1.24 10.79
N PRO A 125 -9.89 -0.69 10.98
CA PRO A 125 -8.68 -1.49 11.18
C PRO A 125 -8.73 -2.39 12.42
N LEU A 126 -9.26 -1.87 13.54
CA LEU A 126 -9.31 -2.62 14.81
C LEU A 126 -10.26 -3.81 14.74
N ALA A 127 -11.47 -3.61 14.19
CA ALA A 127 -12.43 -4.69 13.99
C ALA A 127 -11.89 -5.73 13.00
N SER A 128 -11.25 -5.30 11.91
CA SER A 128 -10.63 -6.21 10.95
C SER A 128 -9.48 -7.01 11.55
N LEU A 129 -8.69 -6.40 12.44
CA LEU A 129 -7.59 -7.08 13.13
C LEU A 129 -8.13 -8.15 14.08
N ASP A 130 -9.15 -7.82 14.87
CA ASP A 130 -9.80 -8.77 15.80
C ASP A 130 -10.33 -10.00 15.06
N VAL A 131 -11.06 -9.78 13.96
CA VAL A 131 -11.58 -10.87 13.11
C VAL A 131 -10.44 -11.68 12.49
N ALA A 132 -9.37 -11.05 12.00
CA ALA A 132 -8.24 -11.76 11.41
C ALA A 132 -7.49 -12.61 12.44
N LEU A 133 -7.23 -12.07 13.63
CA LEU A 133 -6.56 -12.79 14.70
C LEU A 133 -7.40 -13.97 15.19
N THR A 134 -8.67 -13.74 15.49
CA THR A 134 -9.56 -14.75 16.08
C THR A 134 -10.02 -15.79 15.04
N GLY A 135 -10.31 -15.36 13.81
CA GLY A 135 -10.88 -16.24 12.78
C GLY A 135 -9.84 -16.97 11.92
N LEU A 136 -8.66 -16.38 11.70
CA LEU A 136 -7.64 -16.95 10.81
C LEU A 136 -6.42 -17.44 11.57
N PHE A 137 -5.79 -16.58 12.37
CA PHE A 137 -4.50 -16.91 12.98
C PHE A 137 -4.64 -17.83 14.19
N LEU A 138 -5.62 -17.62 15.07
CA LEU A 138 -5.80 -18.44 16.27
C LEU A 138 -5.99 -19.93 15.93
N PRO A 139 -6.87 -20.34 14.99
CA PRO A 139 -7.02 -21.76 14.64
C PRO A 139 -5.76 -22.38 14.01
N ILE A 140 -4.93 -21.57 13.35
CA ILE A 140 -3.65 -22.03 12.79
C ILE A 140 -2.66 -22.28 13.92
N VAL A 141 -2.53 -21.30 14.82
CA VAL A 141 -1.59 -21.34 15.96
C VAL A 141 -1.96 -22.47 16.94
N GLU A 142 -3.24 -22.70 17.20
CA GLU A 142 -3.70 -23.79 18.08
C GLU A 142 -3.38 -25.18 17.51
N LYS A 143 -3.20 -25.29 16.20
CA LYS A 143 -2.79 -26.56 15.54
C LYS A 143 -1.29 -26.76 15.50
N PHE A 144 -0.49 -25.76 15.87
CA PHE A 144 0.96 -25.88 15.85
C PHE A 144 1.42 -26.87 16.93
N ASN A 145 2.12 -27.91 16.51
CA ASN A 145 2.80 -28.82 17.42
C ASN A 145 4.12 -28.23 17.92
N GLU A 146 4.70 -28.80 18.99
CA GLU A 146 5.94 -28.31 19.59
C GLU A 146 7.10 -28.14 18.58
N LYS A 147 7.16 -28.93 17.51
CA LYS A 147 8.22 -28.82 16.50
C LYS A 147 8.04 -27.61 15.57
N GLU A 148 6.80 -27.16 15.37
CA GLU A 148 6.47 -26.00 14.53
C GLU A 148 6.72 -24.68 15.27
N TRP A 149 6.70 -24.70 16.60
CA TRP A 149 7.06 -23.55 17.43
C TRP A 149 8.55 -23.25 17.45
N TYR A 150 9.41 -24.27 17.31
CA TYR A 150 10.86 -24.11 17.26
C TYR A 150 11.34 -24.01 15.81
N ILE A 151 11.12 -22.86 15.19
CA ILE A 151 11.81 -22.51 13.94
C ILE A 151 13.28 -22.26 14.31
N LYS A 152 14.15 -23.23 14.02
CA LYS A 152 15.62 -23.10 14.10
C LYS A 152 16.16 -22.25 12.97
#